data_AF-A0A3P7MN22-F1
#
_entry.id   AF-A0A3P7MN22-F1
#
_cell.length_a   1.000
_cell.length_b   1.000
_cell.length_c   1.000
_cell.angle_alpha   90.00
_cell.angle_beta   90.00
_cell.angle_gamma   90.00
#
_symmetry.space_group_name_H-M   'P 1'
#
loop_
_entity.id
_entity.type
_entity.pdbx_description
1 polymer ?
#
loop_
_entity_poly.entity_id
_entity_poly.type
_entity_poly.pdbx_seq_one_letter_code
_entity_poly.pdbx_strand_id
1 'polypeptide(L)'
;MTDRNTTVIEEMAELKRQERIEAYNSFEKAKLSTGFLTGQLLKELQDKVLGISRRSMALYSTHDATITSLLYNLGVSNHLLPPYTTAVLFELHKINEQYFVKVLFRNSTEEALPLQLPSCTTLCPWKDFVRFATPRSFHTREEFENACENRRDSRKTYSERKTLSAQFLTPELIAVSGYSLLLLVVMYLYKTSTSKNFSEN
;
A
#
# COMPACT_ATOMS: atom_id res chain seq x y z
N MET A 1 20.62 19.51 -10.37
CA MET A 1 21.46 20.39 -11.20
C MET A 1 21.02 20.08 -12.63
N THR A 2 20.05 20.82 -13.14
CA THR A 2 19.43 20.57 -14.45
C THR A 2 20.42 20.90 -15.55
N ASP A 3 20.61 19.97 -16.48
CA ASP A 3 21.45 20.17 -17.65
C ASP A 3 20.77 21.17 -18.59
N ARG A 4 21.52 22.09 -19.21
CA ARG A 4 20.94 23.22 -19.97
C ARG A 4 20.35 22.81 -21.33
N ASN A 5 20.37 21.52 -21.65
CA ASN A 5 19.90 20.94 -22.91
C ASN A 5 18.66 20.03 -22.77
N THR A 6 18.12 19.84 -21.56
CA THR A 6 16.92 19.03 -21.36
C THR A 6 15.65 19.80 -21.71
N THR A 7 14.72 19.13 -22.38
CA THR A 7 13.39 19.67 -22.64
C THR A 7 12.54 19.59 -21.37
N VAL A 8 11.51 20.44 -21.27
CA VAL A 8 10.53 20.37 -20.16
C VAL A 8 9.89 18.98 -20.08
N ILE A 9 9.66 18.33 -21.22
CA ILE A 9 9.05 16.98 -21.27
C ILE A 9 9.99 15.95 -20.64
N GLU A 10 11.29 16.03 -20.88
CA GLU A 10 12.27 15.11 -20.29
C GLU A 10 12.37 15.30 -18.77
N GLU A 11 12.36 16.54 -18.29
CA GLU A 11 12.33 16.84 -16.86
C GLU A 11 11.04 16.30 -16.20
N MET A 12 9.89 16.49 -16.85
CA MET A 12 8.62 15.94 -16.36
C MET A 12 8.62 14.40 -16.38
N ALA A 13 9.21 13.78 -17.40
CA ALA A 13 9.34 12.32 -17.48
C ALA A 13 10.24 11.79 -16.35
N GLU A 14 11.31 12.50 -16.00
CA GLU A 14 12.18 12.13 -14.88
C GLU A 14 11.46 12.23 -13.53
N LEU A 15 10.69 13.31 -13.30
CA LEU A 15 9.86 13.42 -12.09
C LEU A 15 8.85 12.26 -11.99
N LYS A 16 8.20 11.91 -13.11
CA LYS A 16 7.30 10.75 -13.16
C LYS A 16 8.02 9.43 -12.88
N ARG A 17 9.26 9.28 -13.36
CA ARG A 17 10.08 8.09 -13.08
C ARG A 17 10.37 7.97 -11.59
N GLN A 18 10.76 9.05 -10.93
CA GLN A 18 11.02 9.07 -9.49
C GLN A 18 9.77 8.74 -8.68
N GLU A 19 8.62 9.32 -9.04
CA GLU A 19 7.33 8.99 -8.42
C GLU A 19 7.04 7.48 -8.51
N ARG A 20 7.21 6.88 -9.70
CA ARG A 20 6.97 5.46 -9.92
C ARG A 20 7.93 4.57 -9.13
N ILE A 21 9.19 4.95 -9.01
CA ILE A 21 10.17 4.24 -8.18
C ILE A 21 9.70 4.26 -6.74
N GLU A 22 9.40 5.43 -6.18
CA GLU A 22 8.97 5.52 -4.79
C GLU A 22 7.66 4.79 -4.50
N ALA A 23 6.78 4.70 -5.49
CA ALA A 23 5.54 3.94 -5.37
C ALA A 23 5.77 2.42 -5.28
N TYR A 24 6.84 1.87 -5.87
CA TYR A 24 7.00 0.41 -6.06
C TYR A 24 8.36 -0.16 -5.63
N ASN A 25 9.30 0.64 -5.13
CA ASN A 25 10.69 0.26 -4.80
C ASN A 25 10.88 -0.74 -3.63
N SER A 26 9.81 -1.35 -3.11
CA SER A 26 9.91 -2.41 -2.12
C SER A 26 9.06 -3.61 -2.52
N PHE A 27 9.41 -4.77 -1.98
CA PHE A 27 8.66 -6.00 -2.19
C PHE A 27 7.18 -5.85 -1.78
N GLU A 28 6.94 -5.26 -0.62
CA GLU A 28 5.60 -5.04 -0.05
C GLU A 28 4.78 -4.10 -0.92
N LYS A 29 5.36 -2.96 -1.33
CA LYS A 29 4.69 -1.98 -2.19
C LYS A 29 4.31 -2.59 -3.54
N ALA A 30 5.24 -3.28 -4.17
CA ALA A 30 5.02 -3.92 -5.46
C ALA A 30 3.99 -5.05 -5.37
N LYS A 31 4.07 -5.88 -4.32
CA LYS A 31 3.07 -6.92 -4.03
C LYS A 31 1.68 -6.32 -3.81
N LEU A 32 1.54 -5.26 -3.01
CA LEU A 32 0.26 -4.57 -2.80
C LEU A 32 -0.30 -3.94 -4.08
N SER A 33 0.55 -3.63 -5.06
CA SER A 33 0.09 -3.04 -6.31
C SER A 33 -0.28 -4.08 -7.38
N THR A 34 0.55 -5.11 -7.60
CA THR A 34 0.36 -6.09 -8.70
C THR A 34 0.29 -7.54 -8.23
N GLY A 35 0.22 -7.79 -6.91
CA GLY A 35 0.12 -9.14 -6.37
C GLY A 35 -1.16 -9.85 -6.76
N PHE A 36 -2.27 -9.14 -6.90
CA PHE A 36 -3.51 -9.75 -7.40
C PHE A 36 -3.39 -10.21 -8.86
N LEU A 37 -2.77 -9.39 -9.72
CA LEU A 37 -2.46 -9.76 -11.11
C LEU A 37 -1.51 -10.97 -11.17
N THR A 38 -0.48 -10.98 -10.31
CA THR A 38 0.47 -12.10 -10.21
C THR A 38 -0.23 -13.39 -9.76
N GLY A 39 -1.16 -13.29 -8.82
CA GLY A 39 -1.96 -14.43 -8.36
C GLY A 39 -2.90 -14.97 -9.44
N GLN A 40 -3.56 -14.08 -10.18
CA GLN A 40 -4.40 -14.47 -11.31
C GLN A 40 -3.58 -15.16 -12.41
N LEU A 41 -2.41 -14.62 -12.76
CA LEU A 41 -1.49 -15.23 -13.72
C LEU A 41 -1.03 -16.62 -13.25
N LEU A 42 -0.59 -16.75 -12.00
CA LEU A 42 -0.17 -18.02 -11.42
C LEU A 42 -1.29 -19.06 -11.48
N LYS A 43 -2.52 -18.64 -11.15
CA LYS A 43 -3.71 -19.50 -11.26
C LYS A 43 -3.98 -19.93 -12.70
N GLU A 44 -3.93 -19.03 -13.67
CA GLU A 44 -4.15 -19.37 -15.08
C GLU A 44 -3.12 -20.38 -15.60
N LEU A 45 -1.84 -20.19 -15.25
CA LEU A 45 -0.77 -21.13 -15.59
C LEU A 45 -0.98 -22.48 -14.89
N GLN A 46 -1.37 -22.49 -13.61
CA GLN A 46 -1.64 -23.70 -12.85
C GLN A 46 -2.83 -24.49 -13.43
N ASP A 47 -3.93 -23.80 -13.76
CA ASP A 47 -5.10 -24.40 -14.40
C ASP A 47 -4.73 -25.03 -15.76
N LYS A 48 -3.78 -24.42 -16.49
CA LYS A 48 -3.25 -24.98 -17.74
C LYS A 48 -2.39 -26.22 -17.51
N VAL A 49 -1.48 -26.19 -16.53
CA VAL A 49 -0.63 -27.33 -16.13
C VAL A 49 -1.46 -28.53 -15.69
N LEU A 50 -2.55 -28.29 -14.95
CA LEU A 50 -3.48 -29.32 -14.47
C LEU A 50 -4.46 -29.82 -15.55
N GLY A 51 -4.45 -29.23 -16.75
CA GLY A 51 -5.38 -29.57 -17.83
C GLY A 51 -6.83 -29.12 -17.60
N ILE A 52 -7.07 -28.28 -16.57
CA ILE A 52 -8.38 -27.69 -16.27
C ILE A 52 -8.75 -26.65 -17.34
N SER A 53 -7.78 -25.83 -17.75
CA SER A 53 -7.98 -24.80 -18.76
C SER A 53 -7.50 -25.23 -20.15
N ARG A 54 -8.38 -25.09 -21.15
CA ARG A 54 -8.02 -25.28 -22.57
C ARG A 54 -7.51 -23.99 -23.23
N ARG A 55 -7.60 -22.84 -22.57
CA ARG A 55 -7.17 -21.53 -23.11
C ARG A 55 -5.69 -21.58 -23.50
N SER A 56 -5.36 -21.03 -24.68
CA SER A 56 -3.98 -20.95 -25.19
C SER A 56 -3.31 -19.61 -24.87
N MET A 57 -4.09 -18.54 -24.72
CA MET A 57 -3.60 -17.19 -24.49
C MET A 57 -4.58 -16.39 -23.63
N ALA A 58 -4.06 -15.59 -22.71
CA ALA A 58 -4.77 -14.53 -22.00
C ALA A 58 -4.02 -13.22 -22.24
N LEU A 59 -4.76 -12.14 -22.52
CA LEU A 59 -4.19 -10.82 -22.81
C LEU A 59 -4.74 -9.79 -21.83
N TYR A 60 -3.84 -9.06 -21.17
CA TYR A 60 -4.16 -8.02 -20.20
C TYR A 60 -3.73 -6.66 -20.76
N SER A 61 -4.69 -5.84 -21.17
CA SER A 61 -4.43 -4.44 -21.53
C SER A 61 -4.37 -3.60 -20.27
N THR A 62 -3.23 -2.95 -20.01
CA THR A 62 -2.96 -2.25 -18.75
C THR A 62 -2.17 -0.96 -18.99
N HIS A 63 -1.82 -0.25 -17.92
CA HIS A 63 -1.07 1.00 -17.96
C HIS A 63 0.41 0.79 -17.63
N ASP A 64 1.23 1.78 -17.96
CA ASP A 64 2.67 1.86 -17.63
C ASP A 64 2.95 1.57 -16.14
N ALA A 65 2.09 2.08 -15.25
CA ALA A 65 2.14 1.86 -13.80
C ALA A 65 2.06 0.37 -13.43
N THR A 66 1.16 -0.36 -14.09
CA THR A 66 0.95 -1.80 -13.85
C THR A 66 2.18 -2.59 -14.28
N ILE A 67 2.72 -2.30 -15.46
CA ILE A 67 3.95 -2.94 -15.95
C ILE A 67 5.13 -2.61 -15.03
N THR A 68 5.30 -1.35 -14.64
CA THR A 68 6.38 -0.91 -13.75
C THR A 68 6.31 -1.68 -12.42
N SER A 69 5.15 -1.65 -11.77
CA SER A 69 4.91 -2.37 -10.51
C SER A 69 5.11 -3.88 -10.64
N LEU A 70 4.68 -4.48 -11.76
CA LEU A 70 4.90 -5.90 -12.02
C LEU A 70 6.38 -6.22 -12.14
N LEU A 71 7.17 -5.42 -12.87
CA LEU A 71 8.63 -5.61 -12.98
C LEU A 71 9.32 -5.48 -11.61
N TYR A 72 8.87 -4.57 -10.75
CA TYR A 72 9.34 -4.49 -9.37
C TYR A 72 8.97 -5.72 -8.55
N ASN A 73 7.73 -6.19 -8.67
CA ASN A 73 7.26 -7.38 -7.97
C ASN A 73 8.06 -8.62 -8.39
N LEU A 74 8.35 -8.74 -9.68
CA LEU A 74 9.22 -9.78 -10.26
C LEU A 74 10.71 -9.59 -9.92
N GLY A 75 11.11 -8.47 -9.33
CA GLY A 75 12.51 -8.19 -8.97
C GLY A 75 13.45 -8.00 -10.17
N VAL A 76 12.91 -7.59 -11.32
CA VAL A 76 13.66 -7.41 -12.60
C VAL A 76 13.49 -6.01 -13.19
N SER A 77 12.98 -5.06 -12.40
CA SER A 77 12.85 -3.66 -12.81
C SER A 77 14.23 -3.03 -13.06
N ASN A 78 14.33 -2.27 -14.14
CA ASN A 78 15.50 -1.46 -14.47
C ASN A 78 15.37 0.01 -14.02
N HIS A 79 14.34 0.33 -13.23
CA HIS A 79 14.05 1.69 -12.72
C HIS A 79 13.77 2.75 -13.81
N LEU A 80 13.48 2.31 -15.05
CA LEU A 80 13.06 3.17 -16.14
C LEU A 80 11.54 3.09 -16.33
N LEU A 81 10.96 4.16 -16.89
CA LEU A 81 9.57 4.12 -17.32
C LEU A 81 9.46 3.17 -18.53
N PRO A 82 8.48 2.24 -18.54
CA PRO A 82 8.26 1.39 -19.69
C PRO A 82 7.81 2.25 -20.88
N PRO A 83 8.46 2.12 -22.05
CA PRO A 83 8.03 2.80 -23.27
C PRO A 83 6.61 2.44 -23.69
N TYR A 84 6.04 3.23 -24.59
CA TYR A 84 4.74 2.91 -25.19
C TYR A 84 4.76 1.51 -25.82
N THR A 85 3.62 0.82 -25.74
CA THR A 85 3.42 -0.54 -26.29
C THR A 85 4.33 -1.62 -25.69
N THR A 86 4.91 -1.35 -24.51
CA THR A 86 5.66 -2.36 -23.76
C THR A 86 4.78 -3.55 -23.38
N ALA A 87 5.33 -4.76 -23.44
CA ALA A 87 4.67 -5.99 -23.02
C ALA A 87 5.59 -6.88 -22.18
N VAL A 88 5.00 -7.55 -21.19
CA VAL A 88 5.62 -8.65 -20.44
C VAL A 88 4.89 -9.93 -20.83
N LEU A 89 5.61 -10.90 -21.39
CA LEU A 89 5.03 -12.15 -21.87
C LEU A 89 5.45 -13.28 -20.93
N PHE A 90 4.49 -14.09 -20.51
CA PHE A 90 4.71 -15.31 -19.74
C PHE A 90 4.35 -16.50 -20.61
N GLU A 91 5.35 -17.31 -20.95
CA GLU A 91 5.18 -18.49 -21.79
C GLU A 91 5.29 -19.76 -20.93
N LEU A 92 4.30 -20.64 -21.05
CA LEU A 92 4.33 -21.96 -20.45
C LEU A 92 4.77 -22.99 -21.50
N HIS A 93 5.90 -23.64 -21.24
CA HIS A 93 6.50 -24.66 -22.10
C HIS A 93 6.33 -26.05 -21.46
N LYS A 94 6.10 -27.08 -22.29
CA LYS A 94 6.10 -28.49 -21.88
C LYS A 94 7.22 -29.22 -22.63
N ILE A 95 8.24 -29.67 -21.91
CA ILE A 95 9.43 -30.34 -22.46
C ILE A 95 9.65 -31.63 -21.68
N ASN A 96 9.70 -32.78 -22.36
CA ASN A 96 9.88 -34.10 -21.72
C ASN A 96 8.94 -34.33 -20.52
N GLU A 97 7.65 -34.03 -20.70
CA GLU A 97 6.61 -34.12 -19.65
C GLU A 97 6.80 -33.21 -18.42
N GLN A 98 7.74 -32.27 -18.48
CA GLN A 98 7.96 -31.25 -17.45
C GLN A 98 7.55 -29.87 -17.94
N TYR A 99 7.08 -29.03 -17.01
CA TYR A 99 6.63 -27.68 -17.30
C TYR A 99 7.67 -26.63 -16.92
N PHE A 100 7.79 -25.61 -17.75
CA PHE A 100 8.71 -24.49 -17.57
C PHE A 100 8.02 -23.17 -17.90
N VAL A 101 8.43 -22.10 -17.23
CA VAL A 101 7.98 -20.74 -17.49
C VAL A 101 9.14 -19.92 -18.03
N LYS A 102 8.93 -19.28 -19.18
CA LYS A 102 9.84 -18.28 -19.74
C LYS A 102 9.17 -16.92 -19.68
N VAL A 103 9.88 -15.91 -19.19
CA VAL A 103 9.38 -14.54 -19.14
C VAL A 103 10.14 -13.71 -20.16
N LEU A 104 9.42 -12.95 -20.98
CA LEU A 104 10.00 -12.05 -21.97
C LEU A 104 9.54 -10.61 -21.73
N PHE A 105 10.39 -9.65 -22.06
CA PHE A 105 10.12 -8.23 -22.00
C PHE A 105 10.34 -7.60 -23.36
N ARG A 106 9.29 -6.99 -23.90
CA ARG A 106 9.35 -6.24 -25.14
C ARG A 106 9.16 -4.77 -24.81
N ASN A 107 10.20 -3.97 -24.99
CA ASN A 107 10.20 -2.52 -24.74
C ASN A 107 10.50 -1.69 -26.01
N SER A 108 10.58 -2.34 -27.18
CA SER A 108 10.78 -1.71 -28.47
C SER A 108 10.05 -2.49 -29.57
N THR A 109 10.20 -2.05 -30.82
CA THR A 109 9.71 -2.78 -31.99
C THR A 109 10.49 -4.06 -32.27
N GLU A 110 11.68 -4.21 -31.68
CA GLU A 110 12.55 -5.38 -31.82
C GLU A 110 11.97 -6.61 -31.09
N GLU A 111 12.73 -7.71 -31.15
CA GLU A 111 12.36 -8.97 -30.51
C GLU A 111 12.33 -8.84 -28.97
N ALA A 112 11.39 -9.56 -28.34
CA ALA A 112 11.25 -9.56 -26.90
C ALA A 112 12.44 -10.26 -26.24
N LEU A 113 13.07 -9.60 -25.27
CA LEU A 113 14.25 -10.10 -24.58
C LEU A 113 13.86 -10.98 -23.38
N PRO A 114 14.59 -12.07 -23.10
CA PRO A 114 14.32 -12.89 -21.93
C PRO A 114 14.61 -12.14 -20.62
N LEU A 115 13.70 -12.27 -19.67
CA LEU A 115 13.89 -11.85 -18.29
C LEU A 115 14.25 -13.05 -17.41
N GLN A 116 15.36 -12.94 -16.68
CA GLN A 116 15.74 -13.94 -15.69
C GLN A 116 15.17 -13.55 -14.32
N LEU A 117 14.22 -14.33 -13.82
CA LEU A 117 13.66 -14.12 -12.49
C LEU A 117 14.71 -14.46 -11.41
N PRO A 118 14.73 -13.74 -10.27
CA PRO A 118 15.58 -14.08 -9.14
C PRO A 118 15.39 -15.53 -8.71
N SER A 119 16.49 -16.26 -8.53
CA SER A 119 16.50 -17.69 -8.15
C SER A 119 15.91 -18.65 -9.20
N CYS A 120 15.75 -18.21 -10.46
CA CYS A 120 15.40 -19.05 -11.60
C CYS A 120 16.49 -18.99 -12.69
N THR A 121 16.55 -20.01 -13.53
CA THR A 121 17.15 -19.92 -14.87
C THR A 121 16.21 -19.19 -15.84
N THR A 122 16.68 -18.82 -17.03
CA THR A 122 15.84 -18.18 -18.07
C THR A 122 14.61 -19.01 -18.44
N LEU A 123 14.75 -20.33 -18.41
CA LEU A 123 13.65 -21.29 -18.56
C LEU A 123 13.34 -21.89 -17.19
N CYS A 124 12.52 -21.20 -16.39
CA CYS A 124 12.33 -21.53 -14.99
C CYS A 124 11.46 -22.79 -14.83
N PRO A 125 11.92 -23.84 -14.13
CA PRO A 125 11.09 -25.00 -13.83
C PRO A 125 9.81 -24.59 -13.10
N TRP A 126 8.67 -25.20 -13.45
CA TRP A 126 7.35 -24.84 -12.89
C TRP A 126 7.34 -24.80 -11.36
N LYS A 127 7.96 -25.79 -10.71
CA LYS A 127 8.06 -25.86 -9.24
C LYS A 127 8.76 -24.64 -8.63
N ASP A 128 9.82 -24.16 -9.28
CA ASP A 128 10.60 -23.02 -8.81
C ASP A 128 9.89 -21.70 -9.12
N PHE A 129 9.22 -21.62 -10.28
CA PHE A 129 8.35 -20.50 -10.61
C PHE A 129 7.21 -20.34 -9.59
N VAL A 130 6.53 -21.43 -9.20
CA VAL A 130 5.49 -21.39 -8.16
C VAL A 130 6.08 -20.87 -6.85
N ARG A 131 7.21 -21.43 -6.39
CA ARG A 131 7.88 -20.98 -5.16
C ARG A 131 8.26 -19.51 -5.19
N PHE A 132 8.67 -19.01 -6.36
CA PHE A 132 8.98 -17.60 -6.59
C PHE A 132 7.73 -16.72 -6.59
N ALA A 133 6.67 -17.13 -7.28
CA ALA A 133 5.47 -16.33 -7.53
C ALA A 133 4.49 -16.30 -6.35
N THR A 134 4.34 -17.41 -5.61
CA THR A 134 3.43 -17.51 -4.46
C THR A 134 3.59 -16.39 -3.42
N PRO A 135 4.79 -16.08 -2.89
CA PRO A 135 4.92 -15.01 -1.91
C PRO A 135 4.63 -13.62 -2.51
N ARG A 136 4.68 -13.47 -3.83
CA ARG A 136 4.46 -12.24 -4.61
C ARG A 136 3.01 -12.04 -5.05
N SER A 137 2.16 -13.04 -4.84
CA SER A 137 0.76 -13.03 -5.23
C SER A 137 -0.20 -12.83 -4.06
N PHE A 138 -1.40 -12.40 -4.39
CA PHE A 138 -2.60 -12.58 -3.57
C PHE A 138 -3.56 -13.51 -4.30
N HIS A 139 -4.04 -14.55 -3.63
CA HIS A 139 -4.92 -15.56 -4.23
C HIS A 139 -6.40 -15.21 -4.08
N THR A 140 -6.75 -14.46 -3.04
CA THR A 140 -8.11 -14.02 -2.79
C THR A 140 -8.17 -12.53 -2.55
N ARG A 141 -9.36 -11.96 -2.76
CA ARG A 141 -9.63 -10.56 -2.45
C ARG A 141 -9.46 -10.26 -0.96
N GLU A 142 -9.90 -11.19 -0.11
CA GLU A 142 -9.78 -11.07 1.35
C GLU A 142 -8.31 -11.01 1.79
N GLU A 143 -7.43 -11.86 1.22
CA GLU A 143 -5.99 -11.82 1.52
C GLU A 143 -5.39 -10.45 1.18
N PHE A 144 -5.76 -9.91 0.02
CA PHE A 144 -5.33 -8.58 -0.42
C PHE A 144 -5.86 -7.45 0.49
N GLU A 145 -7.15 -7.48 0.81
CA GLU A 145 -7.78 -6.48 1.68
C GLU A 145 -7.16 -6.51 3.08
N ASN A 146 -6.98 -7.69 3.66
CA ASN A 146 -6.33 -7.87 4.97
C ASN A 146 -4.88 -7.34 4.97
N ALA A 147 -4.14 -7.49 3.87
CA ALA A 147 -2.79 -6.94 3.75
C ALA A 147 -2.77 -5.41 3.66
N CYS A 148 -3.86 -4.80 3.16
CA CYS A 148 -4.03 -3.34 3.12
C CYS A 148 -4.57 -2.78 4.44
N GLU A 149 -5.21 -3.61 5.27
CA GLU A 149 -5.78 -3.19 6.54
C GLU A 149 -4.68 -3.02 7.60
N ASN A 150 -4.21 -1.79 7.76
CA ASN A 150 -3.53 -1.37 8.98
C ASN A 150 -4.02 0.00 9.49
N ARG A 151 -4.59 0.01 10.71
CA ARG A 151 -5.18 1.12 11.51
C ARG A 151 -6.67 1.49 11.30
N ARG A 152 -7.59 0.53 11.43
CA ARG A 152 -8.88 0.84 12.09
C ARG A 152 -8.84 0.62 13.61
N ASP A 153 -7.95 -0.25 14.09
CA ASP A 153 -7.85 -0.57 15.51
C ASP A 153 -7.18 0.55 16.33
N SER A 154 -6.13 1.18 15.79
CA SER A 154 -5.48 2.33 16.47
C SER A 154 -6.38 3.56 16.64
N ARG A 155 -7.43 3.69 15.82
CA ARG A 155 -8.45 4.74 15.98
C ARG A 155 -9.45 4.39 17.08
N LYS A 156 -9.81 3.11 17.25
CA LYS A 156 -10.67 2.66 18.35
C LYS A 156 -9.95 2.77 19.69
N THR A 157 -8.71 2.29 19.79
CA THR A 157 -7.93 2.37 21.05
C THR A 157 -7.62 3.82 21.47
N TYR A 158 -7.42 4.74 20.51
CA TYR A 158 -7.24 6.17 20.79
C TYR A 158 -8.56 6.84 21.20
N SER A 159 -9.68 6.46 20.58
CA SER A 159 -11.01 6.96 20.93
C SER A 159 -11.44 6.51 22.34
N GLU A 160 -11.22 5.25 22.71
CA GLU A 160 -11.55 4.72 24.04
C GLU A 160 -10.65 5.27 25.15
N ARG A 161 -9.37 5.54 24.88
CA ARG A 161 -8.49 6.21 25.85
C ARG A 161 -8.87 7.67 26.08
N LYS A 162 -9.31 8.36 25.02
CA LYS A 162 -9.72 9.77 25.09
C LYS A 162 -11.05 9.94 25.84
N THR A 163 -11.98 8.99 25.72
CA THR A 163 -13.23 9.00 26.50
C THR A 163 -12.98 8.77 27.99
N LEU A 164 -12.02 7.91 28.36
CA LEU A 164 -11.69 7.67 29.78
C LEU A 164 -11.00 8.88 30.44
N SER A 165 -10.18 9.63 29.70
CA SER A 165 -9.49 10.82 30.23
C SER A 165 -10.38 12.08 30.30
N ALA A 166 -11.49 12.13 29.54
CA ALA A 166 -12.33 13.32 29.44
C ALA A 166 -13.38 13.47 30.56
N GLN A 167 -13.55 12.47 31.43
CA GLN A 167 -14.58 12.49 32.47
C GLN A 167 -14.19 13.28 33.75
N PHE A 168 -12.93 13.68 33.93
CA PHE A 168 -12.49 14.21 35.23
C PHE A 168 -12.33 15.73 35.34
N LEU A 169 -12.34 16.49 34.24
CA LEU A 169 -12.22 17.96 34.31
C LEU A 169 -13.00 18.62 33.16
N THR A 170 -14.34 18.57 33.20
CA THR A 170 -15.13 19.47 32.37
C THR A 170 -15.02 20.89 32.94
N PRO A 171 -14.86 21.93 32.09
CA PRO A 171 -14.74 23.32 32.54
C PRO A 171 -15.96 23.79 33.35
N GLU A 172 -17.12 23.13 33.17
CA GLU A 172 -18.33 23.39 33.93
C GLU A 172 -18.17 23.10 35.43
N LEU A 173 -17.47 22.03 35.82
CA LEU A 173 -17.28 21.69 37.23
C LEU A 173 -16.41 22.72 37.96
N ILE A 174 -15.38 23.21 37.29
CA ILE A 174 -14.48 24.25 37.82
C ILE A 174 -15.27 25.55 38.01
N ALA A 175 -16.08 25.93 37.02
CA ALA A 175 -16.91 27.13 37.09
C ALA A 175 -17.93 27.07 38.24
N VAL A 176 -18.61 25.93 38.43
CA VAL A 176 -19.58 25.75 39.52
C VAL A 176 -18.88 25.83 40.88
N SER A 177 -17.75 25.13 41.04
CA SER A 177 -16.99 25.16 42.30
C SER A 177 -16.48 26.57 42.65
N GLY A 178 -15.98 27.32 41.65
CA GLY A 178 -15.55 28.70 41.81
C GLY A 178 -16.70 29.63 42.20
N TYR A 179 -17.86 29.49 41.55
CA TYR A 179 -19.04 30.32 41.85
C TYR A 179 -19.58 30.03 43.26
N SER A 180 -19.64 28.76 43.68
CA SER A 180 -20.05 28.39 45.03
C SER A 180 -19.11 28.97 46.10
N LEU A 181 -17.80 28.91 45.89
CA LEU A 181 -16.84 29.50 46.83
C LEU A 181 -17.01 31.02 46.92
N LEU A 182 -17.22 31.68 45.78
CA LEU A 182 -17.40 33.14 45.72
C LEU A 182 -18.69 33.56 46.44
N LEU A 183 -19.79 32.82 46.27
CA LEU A 183 -21.02 33.06 47.03
C LEU A 183 -20.84 32.86 48.53
N LEU A 184 -20.11 31.82 48.95
CA LEU A 184 -19.82 31.60 50.37
C LEU A 184 -18.98 32.75 50.97
N VAL A 185 -17.99 33.24 50.23
CA VAL A 185 -17.20 34.40 50.64
C VAL A 185 -18.07 35.65 50.74
N VAL A 186 -18.92 35.92 49.75
CA VAL A 186 -19.85 37.07 49.79
C VAL A 186 -20.81 36.97 50.97
N MET A 187 -21.39 35.79 51.22
CA MET A 187 -22.29 35.57 52.37
C MET A 187 -21.55 35.72 53.70
N TYR A 188 -20.31 35.25 53.79
CA TYR A 188 -19.48 35.43 54.98
C TYR A 188 -19.18 36.92 55.23
N LEU A 189 -18.75 37.65 54.19
CA LEU A 189 -18.51 39.08 54.28
C LEU A 189 -19.78 39.85 54.64
N TYR A 190 -20.91 39.52 54.02
CA TYR A 190 -22.21 40.12 54.35
C TYR A 190 -22.60 39.88 55.82
N LYS A 191 -22.41 38.65 56.34
CA LYS A 191 -22.67 38.32 57.74
C LYS A 191 -21.73 39.08 58.68
N THR A 192 -20.43 39.21 58.35
CA THR A 192 -19.50 40.01 59.17
C THR A 192 -19.81 41.50 59.13
N SER A 193 -20.28 42.02 57.99
CA SER A 193 -20.68 43.43 57.85
C SER A 193 -21.97 43.73 58.62
N THR A 194 -22.97 42.84 58.57
CA THR A 194 -24.21 42.98 59.35
C THR A 194 -23.96 42.79 60.84
N SER A 195 -23.06 41.89 61.24
CA SER A 195 -22.63 41.75 62.64
C SER A 195 -21.94 42.99 63.19
N LYS A 196 -21.13 43.70 62.39
CA LYS A 196 -20.53 44.98 62.81
C LYS A 196 -21.57 46.09 62.95
N ASN A 197 -22.57 46.13 62.09
CA ASN A 197 -23.67 47.11 62.15
C ASN A 197 -24.68 46.84 63.29
N PHE A 198 -24.66 45.66 63.92
CA PHE A 198 -25.50 45.33 65.08
C PHE A 198 -24.77 45.51 66.43
N SER A 199 -23.47 45.82 66.42
CA SER A 199 -22.69 46.17 67.63
C SER A 199 -22.55 47.68 67.87
N GLU A 200 -23.17 48.52 67.04
CA GLU A 200 -23.15 50.00 67.12
C GLU A 200 -24.56 50.63 67.25
N ASN A 201 -25.56 49.89 67.77
CA ASN A 201 -26.86 50.45 68.18
C ASN A 201 -27.31 49.87 69.52
#